data_AF-N6YJ46-F1
#
_entry.id   AF-N6YJ46-F1
#
_cell.length_a   1.000
_cell.length_b   1.000
_cell.length_c   1.000
_cell.angle_alpha   90.00
_cell.angle_beta   90.00
_cell.angle_gamma   90.00
#
_symmetry.space_group_name_H-M   'P 1'
#
loop_
_entity.id
_entity.type
_entity.pdbx_description
1 polymer ?
#
loop_
_entity_poly.entity_id
_entity_poly.type
_entity_poly.pdbx_seq_one_letter_code
_entity_poly.pdbx_strand_id
1 'polypeptide(L)'
;MAPALRLLLPALLALPATTWAMAGAQGPAGGARVNICYNYGCASEGSVRVRESTLRRIGERLAAARSAGEERERLAEAVGGLYRVAATQTAIAADRAGNLLDEGADGRMDCIDHSTSTTRLLQLLEARGALRFHRVVEPARRTRLILQHFSAVIEALSVEERFERLPPGQALAGCNCTEDGLVIGEMDGDDRPGQRYVVDSWFVDNGEPAVVLPLAEWLNGGGPNVQ
;
A
#
# COMPACT_ATOMS: atom_id res chain seq x y z
N MET A 1 -44.87 72.35 28.38
CA MET A 1 -43.45 72.43 27.93
C MET A 1 -42.85 71.04 28.10
N ALA A 2 -42.12 70.58 27.09
CA ALA A 2 -41.53 69.24 26.83
C ALA A 2 -40.66 68.66 27.99
N PRO A 3 -40.06 67.44 27.89
CA PRO A 3 -40.51 66.15 27.33
C PRO A 3 -40.05 64.90 28.16
N ALA A 4 -40.32 63.72 27.59
CA ALA A 4 -39.47 62.51 27.55
C ALA A 4 -39.41 61.61 28.80
N LEU A 5 -39.71 60.31 28.61
CA LEU A 5 -38.67 59.29 28.48
C LEU A 5 -39.26 57.98 27.93
N ARG A 6 -38.72 57.52 26.80
CA ARG A 6 -38.92 56.15 26.29
C ARG A 6 -38.02 55.20 27.09
N LEU A 7 -38.53 54.05 27.51
CA LEU A 7 -37.72 52.88 27.81
C LEU A 7 -38.41 51.63 27.26
N LEU A 8 -37.71 51.01 26.31
CA LEU A 8 -37.98 49.71 25.73
C LEU A 8 -37.49 48.62 26.70
N LEU A 9 -38.26 47.55 26.89
CA LEU A 9 -37.75 46.28 27.42
C LEU A 9 -38.13 45.15 26.45
N PRO A 10 -37.18 44.35 25.95
CA PRO A 10 -37.44 43.30 24.98
C PRO A 10 -37.93 42.02 25.66
N ALA A 11 -38.84 41.32 24.99
CA ALA A 11 -39.34 40.01 25.39
C ALA A 11 -38.23 38.95 25.26
N LEU A 12 -37.89 38.27 26.35
CA LEU A 12 -37.07 37.07 26.33
C LEU A 12 -37.90 35.90 25.77
N LEU A 13 -37.56 35.45 24.56
CA LEU A 13 -38.00 34.16 24.02
C LEU A 13 -36.93 33.12 24.37
N ALA A 14 -37.27 32.19 25.27
CA ALA A 14 -36.48 31.00 25.55
C ALA A 14 -36.67 29.99 24.41
N LEU A 15 -35.58 29.66 23.70
CA LEU A 15 -35.56 28.58 22.70
C LEU A 15 -35.12 27.26 23.38
N PRO A 16 -35.78 26.13 23.08
CA PRO A 16 -35.43 24.83 23.67
C PRO A 16 -34.11 24.32 23.11
N ALA A 17 -33.25 23.82 24.00
CA ALA A 17 -32.01 23.15 23.63
C ALA A 17 -32.32 21.81 22.94
N THR A 18 -32.35 21.79 21.61
CA THR A 18 -32.28 20.55 20.84
C THR A 18 -30.86 20.02 20.91
N THR A 19 -30.65 19.00 21.75
CA THR A 19 -29.43 18.20 21.75
C THR A 19 -29.35 17.42 20.44
N TRP A 20 -28.48 17.84 19.53
CA TRP A 20 -28.12 17.05 18.36
C TRP A 20 -27.27 15.88 18.83
N ALA A 21 -27.85 14.69 18.92
CA ALA A 21 -27.09 13.46 19.03
C ALA A 21 -26.31 13.26 17.73
N MET A 22 -25.00 13.49 17.76
CA MET A 22 -24.11 13.12 16.66
C MET A 22 -24.02 11.58 16.63
N ALA A 23 -24.90 10.96 15.87
CA ALA A 23 -24.75 9.57 15.45
C ALA A 23 -23.53 9.49 14.52
N GLY A 24 -22.36 9.19 15.09
CA GLY A 24 -21.19 8.83 14.31
C GLY A 24 -21.48 7.57 13.50
N ALA A 25 -21.53 7.71 12.17
CA ALA A 25 -21.65 6.59 11.26
C ALA A 25 -20.42 5.68 11.42
N GLN A 26 -20.57 4.59 12.17
CA GLN A 26 -19.65 3.47 12.10
C GLN A 26 -19.93 2.75 10.77
N GLY A 27 -19.14 3.07 9.75
CA GLY A 27 -19.07 2.25 8.53
C GLY A 27 -18.79 0.78 8.90
N PRO A 28 -19.13 -0.19 8.05
CA PRO A 28 -18.91 -1.59 8.36
C PRO A 28 -17.43 -1.77 8.72
N ALA A 29 -17.15 -2.55 9.76
CA ALA A 29 -15.80 -2.98 10.14
C ALA A 29 -15.18 -3.80 8.99
N GLY A 30 -14.72 -3.09 7.96
CA GLY A 30 -14.65 -3.60 6.61
C GLY A 30 -13.22 -3.96 6.23
N GLY A 31 -12.78 -5.16 6.61
CA GLY A 31 -11.60 -5.74 5.99
C GLY A 31 -11.79 -5.94 4.48
N ALA A 32 -10.69 -6.09 3.73
CA ALA A 32 -10.71 -6.30 2.29
C ALA A 32 -10.66 -7.80 1.93
N ARG A 33 -11.04 -8.11 0.68
CA ARG A 33 -10.79 -9.42 0.06
C ARG A 33 -9.83 -9.27 -1.10
N VAL A 34 -8.92 -10.23 -1.23
CA VAL A 34 -7.94 -10.31 -2.33
C VAL A 34 -7.80 -11.77 -2.74
N ASN A 35 -7.76 -12.03 -4.04
CA ASN A 35 -7.54 -13.38 -4.54
C ASN A 35 -6.04 -13.64 -4.74
N ILE A 36 -5.56 -14.77 -4.23
CA ILE A 36 -4.17 -15.21 -4.33
C ILE A 36 -4.11 -16.40 -5.28
N CYS A 37 -3.25 -16.29 -6.29
CA CYS A 37 -2.90 -17.37 -7.22
C CYS A 37 -1.86 -18.29 -6.60
N TYR A 38 -1.96 -19.59 -6.85
CA TYR A 38 -0.98 -20.60 -6.48
C TYR A 38 -1.12 -21.85 -7.36
N ASN A 39 -0.26 -22.85 -7.13
CA ASN A 39 -0.18 -24.11 -7.88
C ASN A 39 0.31 -23.97 -9.33
N TYR A 40 1.17 -22.98 -9.58
CA TYR A 40 1.83 -22.65 -10.85
C TYR A 40 0.89 -22.14 -11.93
N GLY A 41 1.23 -21.01 -12.55
CA GLY A 41 0.44 -20.41 -13.62
C GLY A 41 -0.99 -20.01 -13.21
N CYS A 42 -1.20 -19.74 -11.91
CA CYS A 42 -2.50 -19.47 -11.30
C CYS A 42 -3.52 -20.60 -11.51
N ALA A 43 -3.07 -21.87 -11.45
CA ALA A 43 -3.95 -23.03 -11.57
C ALA A 43 -4.99 -23.13 -10.43
N SER A 44 -4.72 -22.50 -9.28
CA SER A 44 -5.64 -22.39 -8.16
C SER A 44 -5.71 -20.95 -7.66
N GLU A 45 -6.90 -20.53 -7.20
CA GLU A 45 -7.13 -19.22 -6.59
C GLU A 45 -7.83 -19.35 -5.24
N GLY A 46 -7.33 -18.62 -4.24
CA GLY A 46 -7.92 -18.54 -2.90
C GLY A 46 -8.33 -17.11 -2.55
N SER A 47 -9.58 -16.91 -2.12
CA SER A 47 -10.07 -15.60 -1.68
C SER A 47 -9.72 -15.34 -0.21
N VAL A 48 -8.73 -14.47 0.01
CA VAL A 48 -8.19 -14.14 1.33
C VAL A 48 -8.88 -12.92 1.90
N ARG A 49 -9.35 -13.01 3.14
CA ARG A 49 -9.86 -11.83 3.89
C ARG A 49 -8.73 -11.21 4.70
N VAL A 50 -8.40 -9.95 4.42
CA VAL A 50 -7.49 -9.14 5.23
C VAL A 50 -8.32 -8.28 6.18
N ARG A 51 -8.15 -8.47 7.48
CA ARG A 51 -8.91 -7.71 8.49
C ARG A 51 -8.51 -6.24 8.47
N GLU A 52 -9.47 -5.37 8.77
CA GLU A 52 -9.24 -3.92 8.82
C GLU A 52 -8.15 -3.54 9.84
N SER A 53 -8.06 -4.25 10.97
CA SER A 53 -6.99 -4.02 11.95
C SER A 53 -5.61 -4.34 11.40
N THR A 54 -5.49 -5.32 10.50
CA THR A 54 -4.23 -5.63 9.82
C THR A 54 -3.90 -4.57 8.78
N LEU A 55 -4.87 -4.17 7.96
CA LEU A 55 -4.68 -3.14 6.95
C LEU A 55 -4.29 -1.79 7.58
N ARG A 56 -4.92 -1.41 8.70
CA ARG A 56 -4.56 -0.21 9.46
C ARG A 56 -3.12 -0.26 9.96
N ARG A 57 -2.69 -1.38 10.59
CA ARG A 57 -1.30 -1.52 11.06
C ARG A 57 -0.29 -1.44 9.93
N ILE A 58 -0.58 -2.03 8.78
CA ILE A 58 0.29 -1.95 7.59
C ILE A 58 0.33 -0.51 7.07
N GLY A 59 -0.83 0.15 6.96
CA GLY A 59 -0.93 1.55 6.53
C GLY A 59 -0.18 2.50 7.45
N GLU A 60 -0.27 2.34 8.77
CA GLU A 60 0.49 3.14 9.76
C GLU A 60 2.00 2.98 9.59
N ARG A 61 2.47 1.75 9.32
CA ARG A 61 3.90 1.50 9.06
C ARG A 61 4.36 2.18 7.78
N LEU A 62 3.62 2.02 6.68
CA LEU A 62 3.93 2.64 5.38
C LEU A 62 3.88 4.17 5.47
N ALA A 63 2.90 4.73 6.17
CA ALA A 63 2.77 6.17 6.35
C ALA A 63 3.97 6.79 7.09
N ALA A 64 4.67 6.01 7.93
CA ALA A 64 5.88 6.43 8.62
C ALA A 64 7.13 6.50 7.72
N ALA A 65 7.06 6.06 6.46
CA ALA A 65 8.14 6.24 5.49
C ALA A 65 8.36 7.74 5.22
N ARG A 66 9.62 8.17 5.31
CA ARG A 66 10.02 9.56 5.05
C ARG A 66 10.63 9.76 3.66
N SER A 67 10.97 8.69 2.97
CA SER A 67 11.59 8.68 1.66
C SER A 67 11.02 7.57 0.79
N ALA A 68 11.25 7.66 -0.52
CA ALA A 68 10.89 6.59 -1.45
C ALA A 68 11.61 5.26 -1.10
N GLY A 69 12.89 5.34 -0.73
CA GLY A 69 13.66 4.17 -0.26
C GLY A 69 13.05 3.53 0.98
N GLU A 70 12.70 4.34 1.99
CA GLU A 70 12.03 3.88 3.20
C GLU A 70 10.65 3.25 2.94
N GLU A 71 9.91 3.76 1.96
CA GLU A 71 8.64 3.17 1.54
C GLU A 71 8.88 1.78 0.93
N ARG A 72 9.89 1.61 0.07
CA ARG A 72 10.22 0.31 -0.53
C ARG A 72 10.58 -0.75 0.52
N GLU A 73 11.39 -0.40 1.51
CA GLU A 73 11.76 -1.29 2.61
C GLU A 73 10.53 -1.75 3.40
N ARG A 74 9.66 -0.80 3.77
CA ARG A 74 8.43 -1.12 4.51
C ARG A 74 7.41 -1.86 3.65
N LEU A 75 7.39 -1.59 2.34
CA LEU A 75 6.53 -2.28 1.39
C LEU A 75 6.93 -3.74 1.22
N ALA A 76 8.23 -4.04 1.21
CA ALA A 76 8.74 -5.41 1.23
C ALA A 76 8.18 -6.20 2.43
N GLU A 77 8.27 -5.63 3.64
CA GLU A 77 7.71 -6.23 4.86
C GLU A 77 6.19 -6.35 4.82
N ALA A 78 5.50 -5.35 4.26
CA ALA A 78 4.05 -5.34 4.14
C ALA A 78 3.55 -6.47 3.22
N VAL A 79 4.21 -6.68 2.09
CA VAL A 79 3.92 -7.79 1.17
C VAL A 79 4.11 -9.13 1.87
N GLY A 80 5.25 -9.35 2.55
CA GLY A 80 5.45 -10.56 3.34
C GLY A 80 4.38 -10.76 4.43
N GLY A 81 4.01 -9.67 5.13
CA GLY A 81 2.92 -9.69 6.11
C GLY A 81 1.55 -10.07 5.54
N LEU A 82 1.23 -9.63 4.32
CA LEU A 82 0.00 -9.99 3.63
C LEU A 82 0.02 -11.44 3.15
N TYR A 83 1.17 -11.93 2.67
CA TYR A 83 1.34 -13.36 2.36
C TYR A 83 1.18 -14.25 3.59
N ARG A 84 1.70 -13.86 4.76
CA ARG A 84 1.43 -14.57 6.03
C ARG A 84 -0.06 -14.64 6.36
N VAL A 85 -0.82 -13.57 6.09
CA VAL A 85 -2.28 -13.60 6.28
C VAL A 85 -2.94 -14.55 5.28
N ALA A 86 -2.50 -14.55 4.02
CA ALA A 86 -2.99 -15.45 2.99
C ALA A 86 -2.71 -16.93 3.33
N ALA A 87 -1.50 -17.24 3.81
CA ALA A 87 -1.09 -18.58 4.26
C ALA A 87 -1.94 -19.16 5.40
N THR A 88 -2.63 -18.32 6.19
CA THR A 88 -3.60 -18.82 7.20
C THR A 88 -4.95 -19.25 6.62
N GLN A 89 -5.20 -18.95 5.33
CA GLN A 89 -6.48 -19.12 4.66
C GLN A 89 -6.38 -19.94 3.37
N THR A 90 -5.17 -20.21 2.88
CA THR A 90 -4.89 -20.96 1.65
C THR A 90 -3.73 -21.94 1.86
N ALA A 91 -3.42 -22.76 0.86
CA ALA A 91 -2.33 -23.74 0.93
C ALA A 91 -0.93 -23.12 0.84
N ILE A 92 -0.79 -21.84 0.54
CA ILE A 92 0.50 -21.21 0.19
C ILE A 92 1.51 -21.15 1.34
N ALA A 93 1.16 -21.60 2.54
CA ALA A 93 2.13 -21.78 3.63
C ALA A 93 3.26 -22.76 3.26
N ALA A 94 3.02 -23.66 2.30
CA ALA A 94 4.01 -24.60 1.79
C ALA A 94 4.97 -24.02 0.74
N ASP A 95 4.69 -22.79 0.27
CA ASP A 95 5.50 -22.11 -0.74
C ASP A 95 6.91 -21.78 -0.25
N ARG A 96 7.89 -21.93 -1.14
CA ARG A 96 9.33 -21.80 -0.87
C ARG A 96 9.98 -20.91 -1.91
N ALA A 97 11.13 -20.34 -1.55
CA ALA A 97 11.91 -19.54 -2.47
C ALA A 97 12.26 -20.33 -3.74
N GLY A 98 11.99 -19.74 -4.90
CA GLY A 98 12.24 -20.39 -6.18
C GLY A 98 11.32 -21.58 -6.47
N ASN A 99 11.53 -22.22 -7.63
CA ASN A 99 10.70 -23.35 -8.06
C ASN A 99 11.26 -24.72 -7.66
N LEU A 100 12.50 -24.80 -7.18
CA LEU A 100 13.17 -26.09 -6.94
C LEU A 100 13.00 -26.61 -5.52
N LEU A 101 12.54 -25.76 -4.59
CA LEU A 101 12.47 -26.08 -3.16
C LEU A 101 11.08 -26.51 -2.69
N ASP A 102 10.10 -26.57 -3.59
CA ASP A 102 8.71 -26.82 -3.23
C ASP A 102 8.30 -28.30 -3.21
N GLU A 103 9.13 -29.20 -3.73
CA GLU A 103 8.89 -30.65 -3.83
C GLU A 103 7.51 -31.02 -4.45
N GLY A 104 6.91 -30.14 -5.24
CA GLY A 104 5.56 -30.33 -5.80
C GLY A 104 4.43 -30.16 -4.78
N ALA A 105 4.67 -29.49 -3.65
CA ALA A 105 3.67 -29.25 -2.60
C ALA A 105 2.42 -28.52 -3.12
N ASP A 106 1.27 -28.78 -2.50
CA ASP A 106 0.06 -27.98 -2.69
C ASP A 106 0.26 -26.60 -2.04
N GLY A 107 0.00 -25.54 -2.81
CA GLY A 107 0.24 -24.17 -2.39
C GLY A 107 1.52 -23.54 -2.92
N ARG A 108 2.40 -24.32 -3.57
CA ARG A 108 3.62 -23.79 -4.22
C ARG A 108 3.31 -22.69 -5.22
N MET A 109 4.22 -21.74 -5.38
CA MET A 109 4.01 -20.59 -6.26
C MET A 109 5.18 -20.45 -7.24
N ASP A 110 4.85 -20.22 -8.52
CA ASP A 110 5.85 -19.82 -9.50
C ASP A 110 5.89 -18.29 -9.68
N CYS A 111 6.75 -17.79 -10.58
CA CYS A 111 6.85 -16.36 -10.85
C CYS A 111 5.52 -15.74 -11.35
N ILE A 112 4.63 -16.51 -11.98
CA ILE A 112 3.32 -16.01 -12.45
C ILE A 112 2.39 -15.83 -11.24
N ASP A 113 2.36 -16.82 -10.35
CA ASP A 113 1.59 -16.78 -9.11
C ASP A 113 1.99 -15.60 -8.24
N HIS A 114 3.31 -15.42 -8.01
CA HIS A 114 3.83 -14.31 -7.22
C HIS A 114 3.60 -12.97 -7.88
N SER A 115 3.92 -12.80 -9.18
CA SER A 115 3.72 -11.51 -9.85
C SER A 115 2.25 -11.09 -9.86
N THR A 116 1.34 -12.03 -10.08
CA THR A 116 -0.11 -11.77 -10.06
C THR A 116 -0.60 -11.43 -8.66
N SER A 117 -0.27 -12.28 -7.67
CA SER A 117 -0.73 -12.11 -6.29
C SER A 117 -0.13 -10.85 -5.65
N THR A 118 1.16 -10.60 -5.83
CA THR A 118 1.83 -9.39 -5.33
C THR A 118 1.26 -8.14 -5.97
N THR A 119 0.97 -8.14 -7.27
CA THR A 119 0.31 -6.98 -7.93
C THR A 119 -1.05 -6.69 -7.30
N ARG A 120 -1.88 -7.71 -7.07
CA ARG A 120 -3.20 -7.55 -6.41
C ARG A 120 -3.07 -7.03 -4.98
N LEU A 121 -2.06 -7.49 -4.23
CA LEU A 121 -1.77 -7.01 -2.87
C LEU A 121 -1.33 -5.55 -2.88
N LEU A 122 -0.45 -5.16 -3.81
CA LEU A 122 0.00 -3.78 -3.96
C LEU A 122 -1.15 -2.85 -4.37
N GLN A 123 -2.01 -3.28 -5.29
CA GLN A 123 -3.21 -2.53 -5.69
C GLN A 123 -4.18 -2.34 -4.52
N LEU A 124 -4.33 -3.33 -3.64
CA LEU A 124 -5.11 -3.18 -2.41
C LEU A 124 -4.51 -2.10 -1.49
N LEU A 125 -3.18 -2.03 -1.37
CA LEU A 125 -2.52 -0.99 -0.57
C LEU A 125 -2.66 0.39 -1.21
N GLU A 126 -2.48 0.49 -2.53
CA GLU A 126 -2.64 1.74 -3.29
C GLU A 126 -4.07 2.28 -3.21
N ALA A 127 -5.09 1.44 -3.43
CA ALA A 127 -6.50 1.82 -3.35
C ALA A 127 -6.92 2.33 -1.96
N ARG A 128 -6.10 2.06 -0.94
CA ARG A 128 -6.30 2.52 0.43
C ARG A 128 -5.41 3.73 0.79
N GLY A 129 -4.72 4.31 -0.18
CA GLY A 129 -3.84 5.46 0.01
C GLY A 129 -2.58 5.15 0.80
N ALA A 130 -2.16 3.87 0.88
CA ALA A 130 -0.99 3.49 1.66
C ALA A 130 0.35 3.77 0.96
N LEU A 131 0.35 3.99 -0.36
CA LEU A 131 1.54 4.31 -1.15
C LEU A 131 1.60 5.82 -1.43
N ARG A 132 2.60 6.48 -0.84
CA ARG A 132 2.83 7.92 -0.90
C ARG A 132 3.88 8.29 -1.94
N PHE A 133 4.89 7.44 -2.13
CA PHE A 133 6.00 7.71 -3.03
C PHE A 133 5.88 6.97 -4.37
N HIS A 134 5.16 5.85 -4.40
CA HIS A 134 5.03 5.04 -5.59
C HIS A 134 3.59 4.81 -6.03
N ARG A 135 3.42 4.46 -7.30
CA ARG A 135 2.21 3.88 -7.87
C ARG A 135 2.45 2.46 -8.36
N VAL A 136 1.40 1.64 -8.41
CA VAL A 136 1.49 0.31 -8.99
C VAL A 136 1.33 0.42 -10.50
N VAL A 137 2.20 -0.24 -11.25
CA VAL A 137 2.15 -0.28 -12.73
C VAL A 137 2.13 -1.73 -13.22
N GLU A 138 2.02 -1.92 -14.53
CA GLU A 138 1.95 -3.25 -15.13
C GLU A 138 3.17 -4.12 -14.75
N PRO A 139 2.97 -5.42 -14.49
CA PRO A 139 4.05 -6.36 -14.21
C PRO A 139 5.12 -6.36 -15.29
N ALA A 140 6.38 -6.48 -14.88
CA ALA A 140 7.51 -6.62 -15.79
C ALA A 140 7.77 -8.08 -16.11
N ARG A 141 8.31 -8.31 -17.30
CA ARG A 141 8.80 -9.61 -17.76
C ARG A 141 10.29 -9.52 -18.11
N ARG A 142 11.08 -10.41 -17.53
CA ARG A 142 12.48 -10.68 -17.89
C ARG A 142 12.56 -12.00 -18.65
N THR A 143 13.20 -12.00 -19.80
CA THR A 143 13.36 -13.19 -20.64
C THR A 143 14.84 -13.43 -20.91
N ARG A 144 15.32 -14.63 -20.59
CA ARG A 144 16.67 -15.10 -20.95
C ARG A 144 16.56 -16.39 -21.75
N LEU A 145 16.73 -16.30 -23.07
CA LEU A 145 16.47 -17.38 -24.03
C LEU A 145 15.06 -17.98 -23.85
N ILE A 146 14.94 -19.05 -23.05
CA ILE A 146 13.69 -19.78 -22.78
C ILE A 146 13.14 -19.56 -21.36
N LEU A 147 13.94 -18.98 -20.45
CA LEU A 147 13.52 -18.73 -19.08
C LEU A 147 12.78 -17.39 -19.00
N GLN A 148 11.52 -17.44 -18.62
CA GLN A 148 10.69 -16.27 -18.34
C GLN A 148 10.58 -16.07 -16.83
N HIS A 149 10.72 -14.83 -16.39
CA HIS A 149 10.50 -14.43 -15.00
C HIS A 149 9.60 -13.19 -14.99
N PHE A 150 8.56 -13.19 -14.18
CA PHE A 150 7.60 -12.09 -14.04
C PHE A 150 7.69 -11.51 -12.63
N SER A 151 7.45 -10.21 -12.49
CA SER A 151 7.38 -9.57 -11.18
C SER A 151 6.43 -8.38 -11.18
N ALA A 152 5.84 -8.10 -10.00
CA ALA A 152 5.04 -6.90 -9.77
C ALA A 152 5.95 -5.67 -9.81
N VAL A 153 5.40 -4.53 -10.22
CA VAL A 153 6.19 -3.30 -10.43
C VAL A 153 5.52 -2.11 -9.77
N ILE A 154 6.36 -1.29 -9.14
CA ILE A 154 6.00 0.03 -8.67
C ILE A 154 6.84 1.09 -9.37
N GLU A 155 6.28 2.28 -9.55
CA GLU A 155 6.91 3.41 -10.21
C GLU A 155 6.92 4.62 -9.27
N ALA A 156 8.08 5.26 -9.11
CA ALA A 156 8.24 6.46 -8.30
C ALA A 156 7.46 7.64 -8.92
N LEU A 157 6.69 8.31 -8.08
CA LEU A 157 5.90 9.48 -8.46
C LEU A 157 6.74 10.75 -8.53
N SER A 158 6.32 11.68 -9.38
CA SER A 158 6.82 13.06 -9.33
C SER A 158 6.35 13.77 -8.05
N VAL A 159 7.01 14.87 -7.70
CA VAL A 159 6.61 15.72 -6.56
C VAL A 159 5.16 16.21 -6.74
N GLU A 160 4.80 16.62 -7.95
CA GLU A 160 3.45 17.07 -8.33
C GLU A 160 2.43 15.95 -8.15
N GLU A 161 2.71 14.74 -8.66
CA GLU A 161 1.82 13.58 -8.51
C GLU A 161 1.64 13.18 -7.04
N ARG A 162 2.68 13.32 -6.20
CA ARG A 162 2.58 13.09 -4.75
C ARG A 162 1.69 14.12 -4.07
N PHE A 163 1.79 15.39 -4.46
CA PHE A 163 0.93 16.44 -3.93
C PHE A 163 -0.54 16.22 -4.27
N GLU A 164 -0.85 15.78 -5.50
CA GLU A 164 -2.22 15.48 -5.93
C GLU A 164 -2.87 14.32 -5.15
N ARG A 165 -2.06 13.39 -4.64
CA ARG A 165 -2.55 12.25 -3.83
C ARG A 165 -2.82 12.59 -2.37
N LEU A 166 -2.35 13.74 -1.87
CA LEU A 166 -2.57 14.12 -0.48
C LEU A 166 -4.01 14.61 -0.25
N PRO A 167 -4.65 14.22 0.87
CA PRO A 167 -5.90 14.83 1.30
C PRO A 167 -5.75 16.35 1.44
N PRO A 168 -6.81 17.13 1.18
CA PRO A 168 -6.80 18.58 1.38
C PRO A 168 -6.27 18.95 2.77
N GLY A 169 -5.31 19.89 2.84
CA GLY A 169 -4.71 20.37 4.08
C GLY A 169 -3.55 19.53 4.64
N GLN A 170 -3.15 18.44 3.98
CA GLN A 170 -1.97 17.65 4.39
C GLN A 170 -0.68 18.02 3.65
N ALA A 171 -0.77 18.85 2.62
CA ALA A 171 0.37 19.37 1.86
C ALA A 171 0.66 20.82 2.27
N LEU A 172 1.82 21.10 2.85
CA LEU A 172 2.35 22.46 2.96
C LEU A 172 3.34 22.69 1.82
N ALA A 173 3.02 23.59 0.91
CA ALA A 173 3.93 23.99 -0.16
C ALA A 173 5.14 24.73 0.41
N GLY A 174 6.34 24.17 0.26
CA GLY A 174 7.62 24.90 0.17
C GLY A 174 8.06 25.83 1.30
N CYS A 175 7.33 25.95 2.41
CA CYS A 175 7.72 26.79 3.53
C CYS A 175 8.32 25.92 4.64
N ASN A 176 9.56 26.23 5.03
CA ASN A 176 10.19 25.75 6.25
C ASN A 176 9.47 26.37 7.46
N CYS A 177 8.25 25.90 7.73
CA CYS A 177 7.46 26.28 8.87
C CYS A 177 6.91 24.98 9.47
N THR A 178 7.58 24.51 10.50
CA THR A 178 7.11 23.44 11.36
C THR A 178 5.81 23.87 12.03
N GLU A 179 4.72 23.17 11.72
CA GLU A 179 3.74 22.65 12.68
C GLU A 179 2.91 21.59 11.93
N ASP A 180 3.17 20.32 12.26
CA ASP A 180 2.44 19.09 11.90
C ASP A 180 2.29 18.66 10.40
N GLY A 181 2.75 19.44 9.42
CA GLY A 181 2.65 19.09 7.99
C GLY A 181 3.73 18.12 7.46
N LEU A 182 3.38 17.31 6.45
CA LEU A 182 4.33 16.49 5.69
C LEU A 182 5.17 17.38 4.75
N VAL A 183 6.48 17.41 4.94
CA VAL A 183 7.40 18.04 4.00
C VAL A 183 7.54 17.12 2.78
N ILE A 184 7.16 17.61 1.60
CA ILE A 184 7.39 16.97 0.31
C ILE A 184 8.43 17.82 -0.41
N GLY A 185 9.64 17.29 -0.60
CA GLY A 185 10.74 17.99 -1.28
C GLY A 185 11.34 17.18 -2.41
N GLU A 186 12.19 17.83 -3.23
CA GLU A 186 12.99 17.17 -4.27
C GLU A 186 14.01 16.16 -3.68
N MET A 187 14.36 16.29 -2.39
CA MET A 187 15.40 15.52 -1.70
C MET A 187 14.90 14.29 -0.92
N ASP A 188 13.70 13.78 -1.19
CA ASP A 188 13.12 12.65 -0.44
C ASP A 188 13.69 11.25 -0.86
N GLY A 189 14.92 11.19 -1.37
CA GLY A 189 15.64 9.96 -1.76
C GLY A 189 16.40 10.07 -3.09
N ASP A 190 17.15 9.02 -3.46
CA ASP A 190 17.91 8.90 -4.72
C ASP A 190 17.03 8.62 -5.96
N ASP A 191 15.72 8.46 -5.75
CA ASP A 191 14.78 8.07 -6.78
C ASP A 191 14.47 9.20 -7.77
N ARG A 192 14.39 8.85 -9.05
CA ARG A 192 13.90 9.77 -10.09
C ARG A 192 12.41 9.54 -10.36
N PRO A 193 11.62 10.60 -10.62
CA PRO A 193 10.25 10.43 -11.12
C PRO A 193 10.22 9.47 -12.32
N GLY A 194 9.30 8.50 -12.30
CA GLY A 194 9.19 7.46 -13.32
C GLY A 194 10.17 6.29 -13.17
N GLN A 195 11.06 6.31 -12.17
CA GLN A 195 11.94 5.18 -11.90
C GLN A 195 11.12 3.98 -11.38
N ARG A 196 11.36 2.81 -11.98
CA ARG A 196 10.61 1.59 -11.69
C ARG A 196 11.41 0.63 -10.82
N TYR A 197 10.70 -0.05 -9.94
CA TYR A 197 11.21 -1.07 -9.03
C TYR A 197 10.35 -2.31 -9.12
N VAL A 198 10.98 -3.48 -9.13
CA VAL A 198 10.26 -4.74 -8.96
C VAL A 198 9.98 -4.98 -7.49
N VAL A 199 8.86 -5.63 -7.18
CA VAL A 199 8.53 -6.15 -5.87
C VAL A 199 8.32 -7.65 -6.02
N ASP A 200 9.40 -8.40 -5.81
CA ASP A 200 9.51 -9.80 -6.21
C ASP A 200 9.56 -10.71 -4.98
N SER A 201 8.42 -11.31 -4.66
CA SER A 201 8.28 -12.25 -3.54
C SER A 201 8.73 -13.68 -3.87
N TRP A 202 9.06 -13.98 -5.13
CA TRP A 202 9.45 -15.34 -5.55
C TRP A 202 10.85 -15.73 -5.05
N PHE A 203 11.69 -14.75 -4.71
CA PHE A 203 13.05 -14.96 -4.23
C PHE A 203 13.16 -15.44 -2.78
N VAL A 204 12.04 -15.50 -2.05
CA VAL A 204 12.04 -15.74 -0.60
C VAL A 204 10.95 -16.74 -0.23
N ASP A 205 11.08 -17.34 0.95
CA ASP A 205 10.06 -18.23 1.50
C ASP A 205 8.76 -17.47 1.79
N ASN A 206 7.65 -18.21 1.85
CA ASN A 206 6.34 -17.60 2.06
C ASN A 206 6.31 -16.69 3.29
N GLY A 207 5.91 -15.44 3.05
CA GLY A 207 5.71 -14.48 4.11
C GLY A 207 6.98 -13.74 4.56
N GLU A 208 8.15 -14.06 4.01
CA GLU A 208 9.34 -13.21 4.16
C GLU A 208 9.19 -11.88 3.40
N PRO A 209 9.95 -10.83 3.77
CA PRO A 209 9.93 -9.58 3.03
C PRO A 209 10.28 -9.78 1.55
N ALA A 210 9.47 -9.22 0.65
CA ALA A 210 9.71 -9.33 -0.78
C ALA A 210 11.01 -8.62 -1.18
N VAL A 211 11.66 -9.12 -2.23
CA VAL A 211 12.86 -8.48 -2.77
C VAL A 211 12.45 -7.27 -3.61
N VAL A 212 12.94 -6.09 -3.24
CA VAL A 212 12.66 -4.84 -3.96
C VAL A 212 13.94 -4.26 -4.53
N LEU A 213 14.01 -4.11 -5.85
CA LEU A 213 15.22 -3.62 -6.52
C LEU A 213 14.89 -2.88 -7.83
N PRO A 214 15.79 -2.00 -8.32
CA PRO A 214 15.55 -1.26 -9.55
C PRO A 214 15.21 -2.19 -10.72
N LEU A 215 14.20 -1.84 -11.52
CA LEU A 215 13.77 -2.66 -12.65
C LEU A 215 14.91 -2.93 -13.63
N ALA A 216 15.77 -1.94 -13.89
CA ALA A 216 16.94 -2.11 -14.75
C ALA A 216 17.94 -3.14 -14.20
N GLU A 217 18.15 -3.18 -12.89
CA GLU A 217 19.00 -4.18 -12.25
C GLU A 217 18.37 -5.57 -12.34
N TRP A 218 17.08 -5.68 -12.04
CA TRP A 218 16.33 -6.93 -12.18
C TRP A 218 16.40 -7.48 -13.61
N LEU A 219 16.14 -6.64 -14.62
CA LEU A 219 16.22 -7.05 -16.04
C LEU A 219 17.61 -7.59 -16.41
N ASN A 220 18.66 -7.04 -15.81
CA ASN A 220 20.04 -7.49 -15.99
C ASN A 220 20.41 -8.75 -15.18
N GLY A 221 19.47 -9.36 -14.46
CA GLY A 221 19.69 -10.58 -13.68
C GLY A 221 19.88 -10.38 -12.19
N GLY A 222 19.64 -9.17 -11.67
CA GLY A 222 19.65 -8.91 -10.24
C GLY A 222 18.61 -9.74 -9.48
N GLY A 223 18.84 -9.86 -8.18
CA GLY A 223 18.07 -10.67 -7.25
C GLY A 223 18.86 -11.86 -6.68
N PRO A 224 18.42 -12.44 -5.55
CA PRO A 224 19.00 -13.65 -4.99
C PRO A 224 19.03 -14.83 -5.97
N ASN A 225 20.04 -15.69 -5.86
CA ASN A 225 20.07 -16.93 -6.63
C ASN A 225 19.31 -18.04 -5.89
N VAL A 226 18.09 -18.30 -6.34
CA VAL A 226 17.20 -19.36 -5.81
C VAL A 226 16.77 -20.34 -6.91
N GLN A 227 17.52 -20.34 -8.02
CA GLN A 227 17.40 -21.28 -9.13
C GLN A 227 18.40 -22.42 -9.01
#